data_AF-A0A286GI69-F1
#
_entry.id   AF-A0A286GI69-F1
#
_cell.length_a   1.000
_cell.length_b   1.000
_cell.length_c   1.000
_cell.angle_alpha   90.00
_cell.angle_beta   90.00
_cell.angle_gamma   90.00
#
_symmetry.space_group_name_H-M   'P 1'
#
loop_
_entity.id
_entity.type
_entity.pdbx_description
1 polymer ?
#
loop_
_entity_poly.entity_id
_entity_poly.type
_entity_poly.pdbx_seq_one_letter_code
_entity_poly.pdbx_strand_id
1 'polypeptide(L)'
;MAFNNFLTPVTLAPGATHNWWYTRGADFGFQHAAADIKTPGGPLIAFDQGKKKENNGSTTYFVSIRNIGPVPVLYNLQGGGAV
;
A
#
# COMPACT_ATOMS: atom_id res chain seq x y z
N MET A 1 -15.00 -0.01 -4.09
CA MET A 1 -14.25 0.32 -5.34
C MET A 1 -12.79 -0.07 -5.15
N ALA A 2 -12.19 -0.76 -6.14
CA ALA A 2 -10.80 -1.22 -6.12
C ALA A 2 -9.88 -0.32 -6.96
N PHE A 3 -8.57 -0.35 -6.68
CA PHE A 3 -7.52 0.33 -7.43
C PHE A 3 -6.32 -0.60 -7.59
N ASN A 4 -5.65 -0.52 -8.74
CA ASN A 4 -4.48 -1.34 -9.08
C ASN A 4 -3.40 -0.45 -9.67
N ASN A 5 -2.14 -0.90 -9.61
CA ASN A 5 -0.99 -0.21 -10.19
C ASN A 5 -0.90 1.27 -9.77
N PHE A 6 -1.12 1.53 -8.49
CA PHE A 6 -1.16 2.86 -7.92
C PHE A 6 0.24 3.27 -7.44
N LEU A 7 0.65 4.49 -7.80
CA LEU A 7 2.00 5.05 -7.60
C LEU A 7 3.10 4.36 -8.43
N THR A 8 4.25 5.03 -8.52
CA THR A 8 5.43 4.54 -9.22
C THR A 8 5.99 3.28 -8.54
N PRO A 9 6.33 2.21 -9.30
CA PRO A 9 6.99 1.03 -8.76
C PRO A 9 8.29 1.35 -8.03
N VAL A 10 8.51 0.66 -6.91
CA VAL A 10 9.72 0.76 -6.09
C VAL A 10 10.24 -0.63 -5.75
N THR A 11 11.55 -0.73 -5.56
CA THR A 11 12.20 -1.98 -5.13
C THR A 11 12.39 -1.99 -3.62
N LEU A 12 11.91 -3.05 -2.96
CA LEU A 12 12.07 -3.24 -1.52
C LEU A 12 13.09 -4.34 -1.24
N ALA A 13 14.17 -4.00 -0.53
CA ALA A 13 15.19 -4.96 -0.14
C ALA A 13 14.66 -6.01 0.86
N PRO A 14 15.31 -7.19 0.99
CA PRO A 14 14.96 -8.20 1.99
C PRO A 14 14.89 -7.62 3.41
N GLY A 15 13.84 -7.95 4.16
CA GLY A 15 13.63 -7.47 5.53
C GLY A 15 13.23 -6.00 5.66
N ALA A 16 13.35 -5.21 4.58
CA ALA A 16 12.98 -3.80 4.61
C ALA A 16 11.47 -3.61 4.70
N THR A 17 11.07 -2.49 5.31
CA THR A 17 9.70 -2.03 5.41
C THR A 17 9.58 -0.67 4.72
N HIS A 18 8.51 -0.49 3.97
CA HIS A 18 8.18 0.78 3.33
C HIS A 18 6.75 1.18 3.72
N ASN A 19 6.63 2.40 4.26
CA ASN A 19 5.37 2.98 4.68
C ASN A 19 4.81 3.88 3.58
N TRP A 20 3.61 3.56 3.11
CA TRP A 20 2.91 4.37 2.15
C TRP A 20 1.85 5.23 2.81
N TRP A 21 1.79 6.48 2.40
CA TRP A 21 0.68 7.39 2.66
C TRP A 21 0.07 7.77 1.32
N TYR A 22 -1.25 7.63 1.20
CA TYR A 22 -1.95 7.91 -0.04
C TYR A 22 -3.31 8.56 0.20
N THR A 23 -3.71 9.42 -0.74
CA THR A 23 -5.05 9.99 -0.79
C THR A 23 -5.72 9.59 -2.11
N ARG A 24 -7.05 9.52 -2.09
CA ARG A 24 -7.87 9.30 -3.28
C ARG A 24 -8.72 10.54 -3.64
N GLY A 25 -8.40 11.70 -3.04
CA GLY A 25 -9.12 12.96 -3.25
C GLY A 25 -10.42 13.10 -2.44
N ALA A 26 -10.93 12.03 -1.83
CA ALA A 26 -12.10 12.05 -0.95
C ALA A 26 -12.02 10.93 0.11
N ASP A 27 -12.95 10.94 1.07
CA ASP A 27 -13.16 9.81 1.99
C ASP A 27 -13.96 8.71 1.27
N PHE A 28 -13.34 7.55 1.09
CA PHE A 28 -13.94 6.37 0.47
C PHE A 28 -14.24 5.30 1.51
N GLY A 29 -14.43 5.70 2.77
CA GLY A 29 -14.78 4.79 3.85
C GLY A 29 -13.60 3.92 4.27
N PHE A 30 -13.87 2.64 4.50
CA PHE A 30 -12.87 1.65 4.85
C PHE A 30 -12.10 1.22 3.61
N GLN A 31 -10.76 1.25 3.67
CA GLN A 31 -9.88 0.91 2.56
C GLN A 31 -8.75 0.02 3.06
N HIS A 32 -8.47 -1.03 2.31
CA HIS A 32 -7.26 -1.83 2.47
C HIS A 32 -6.36 -1.70 1.25
N ALA A 33 -5.06 -1.72 1.50
CA ALA A 33 -4.04 -1.73 0.47
C ALA A 33 -3.07 -2.91 0.69
N ALA A 34 -2.55 -3.42 -0.41
CA ALA A 34 -1.56 -4.48 -0.47
C ALA A 34 -0.53 -4.17 -1.56
N ALA A 35 0.54 -4.94 -1.57
CA ALA A 35 1.53 -4.87 -2.64
C ALA A 35 0.96 -5.42 -3.95
N ASP A 36 1.13 -4.67 -5.02
CA ASP A 36 0.98 -5.11 -6.41
C ASP A 36 2.37 -5.53 -6.91
N ILE A 37 2.70 -6.80 -6.68
CA ILE A 37 4.04 -7.37 -6.87
C ILE A 37 4.34 -7.54 -8.38
N LYS A 38 5.48 -7.02 -8.81
CA LYS A 38 5.98 -7.14 -10.19
C LYS A 38 7.09 -8.19 -10.32
N THR A 39 7.81 -8.49 -9.24
CA THR A 39 8.82 -9.55 -9.20
C THR A 39 8.17 -10.89 -8.81
N PRO A 40 8.08 -11.89 -9.71
CA PRO A 40 7.49 -13.18 -9.40
C PRO A 40 8.19 -13.86 -8.22
N GLY A 41 7.41 -14.46 -7.31
CA GLY A 41 7.93 -15.20 -6.16
C GLY A 41 8.46 -14.35 -5.00
N GLY A 42 8.35 -13.02 -5.07
CA GLY A 42 8.75 -12.11 -3.99
C GLY A 42 7.64 -11.89 -2.96
N PRO A 43 7.72 -12.45 -1.73
CA PRO A 43 6.65 -12.32 -0.76
C PRO A 43 6.70 -10.97 -0.04
N LEU A 44 5.63 -10.21 -0.17
CA LEU A 44 5.41 -8.96 0.57
C LEU A 44 4.18 -9.08 1.45
N ILE A 45 4.27 -8.59 2.69
CA ILE A 45 3.13 -8.52 3.60
C ILE A 45 2.70 -7.08 3.81
N ALA A 46 1.40 -6.87 3.91
CA ALA A 46 0.79 -5.58 4.24
C ALA A 46 0.28 -5.60 5.69
N PHE A 47 0.63 -4.57 6.46
CA PHE A 47 0.29 -4.45 7.88
C PHE A 47 0.17 -2.97 8.28
N ASP A 48 -0.22 -2.69 9.53
CA ASP A 48 -0.44 -1.35 10.08
C ASP A 48 -1.28 -0.45 9.16
N GLN A 49 -2.44 -0.95 8.76
CA GLN A 49 -3.33 -0.23 7.85
C GLN A 49 -4.29 0.67 8.62
N GLY A 50 -4.54 1.87 8.08
CA GLY A 50 -5.50 2.77 8.67
C GLY A 50 -5.76 4.01 7.82
N LYS A 51 -6.52 4.93 8.41
CA LYS A 51 -6.80 6.23 7.82
C LYS A 51 -6.76 7.32 8.86
N LYS A 52 -6.43 8.52 8.41
CA LYS A 52 -6.40 9.75 9.17
C LYS A 52 -7.31 10.77 8.49
N LYS A 53 -8.22 11.36 9.27
CA LYS A 53 -8.96 12.56 8.87
C LYS A 53 -8.06 13.76 9.16
N GLU A 54 -7.69 14.50 8.13
CA GLU A 54 -6.83 15.68 8.26
C GLU A 54 -7.66 16.91 8.65
N ASN A 55 -7.01 17.94 9.20
CA ASN A 55 -7.68 19.17 9.64
C ASN A 55 -8.38 19.94 8.51
N ASN A 56 -7.97 19.73 7.26
CA ASN A 56 -8.60 20.33 6.08
C ASN A 56 -9.81 19.51 5.55
N GLY A 57 -10.25 18.49 6.28
CA GLY A 57 -11.37 17.61 5.90
C GLY A 57 -11.01 16.49 4.94
N SER A 58 -9.80 16.48 4.38
CA SER A 58 -9.31 15.39 3.53
C SER A 58 -9.02 14.12 4.33
N THR A 59 -8.99 12.98 3.64
CA THR A 59 -8.68 11.68 4.24
C THR A 59 -7.41 11.14 3.61
N THR A 60 -6.44 10.81 4.46
CA THR A 60 -5.20 10.13 4.10
C THR A 60 -5.26 8.69 4.61
N TYR A 61 -4.88 7.74 3.78
CA TYR A 61 -4.77 6.32 4.13
C TYR A 61 -3.31 5.95 4.24
N PHE A 62 -3.02 4.94 5.06
CA PHE A 62 -1.66 4.45 5.22
C PHE A 62 -1.61 2.92 5.30
N VAL A 63 -0.49 2.37 4.84
CA VAL A 63 -0.16 0.93 4.90
C VAL A 63 1.35 0.77 5.00
N SER A 64 1.79 -0.18 5.83
CA SER A 64 3.16 -0.65 5.86
C SER A 64 3.29 -1.90 5.01
N ILE A 65 4.32 -1.95 4.16
CA ILE A 65 4.66 -3.12 3.35
C ILE A 65 6.04 -3.62 3.76
N ARG A 66 6.15 -4.90 4.13
CA ARG A 66 7.43 -5.53 4.48
C ARG A 66 7.76 -6.66 3.53
N ASN A 67 9.02 -6.68 3.10
CA ASN A 67 9.59 -7.82 2.39
C ASN A 67 10.03 -8.88 3.39
N ILE A 68 9.35 -10.02 3.38
CA ILE A 68 9.67 -11.17 4.24
C ILE A 68 10.49 -12.25 3.49
N GLY A 69 10.82 -12.00 2.24
CA GLY A 69 11.59 -12.90 1.38
C GLY A 69 13.08 -12.59 1.36
N PRO A 70 13.88 -13.48 0.77
CA PRO A 70 15.34 -13.36 0.71
C PRO A 70 15.85 -12.48 -0.43
N VAL A 71 14.99 -12.04 -1.35
CA VAL A 71 15.37 -11.26 -2.55
C VAL A 71 14.66 -9.91 -2.60
N PRO A 72 15.25 -8.88 -3.23
CA PRO A 72 14.56 -7.62 -3.49
C PRO A 72 13.31 -7.82 -4.34
N VAL A 73 12.25 -7.07 -4.06
CA VAL A 73 10.96 -7.18 -4.77
C VAL A 73 10.53 -5.82 -5.33
N LEU A 74 10.28 -5.77 -6.64
CA LEU A 74 9.66 -4.63 -7.30
C LEU A 74 8.15 -4.69 -7.09
N TYR A 75 7.55 -3.61 -6.60
CA TYR A 75 6.12 -3.55 -6.33
C TYR A 75 5.61 -2.09 -6.32
N ASN A 76 4.29 -1.93 -6.38
CA ASN A 76 3.60 -0.70 -6.00
C ASN A 76 2.32 -1.04 -5.22
N LEU A 77 1.31 -0.16 -5.20
CA LEU A 77 0.10 -0.38 -4.42
C LEU A 77 -1.09 -0.83 -5.26
N GLN A 78 -1.84 -1.77 -4.70
CA GLN A 78 -3.21 -2.08 -5.09
C GLN A 78 -4.08 -2.14 -3.84
N GLY A 79 -5.40 -2.13 -4.01
CA GLY A 79 -6.30 -2.19 -2.87
C GLY A 79 -7.75 -1.91 -3.23
N GLY A 80 -8.54 -1.70 -2.20
CA GLY A 80 -9.95 -1.37 -2.34
C GLY A 80 -10.67 -1.33 -1.00
N GLY A 81 -11.89 -0.81 -1.06
CA GLY A 81 -12.81 -0.79 0.08
C GLY A 81 -14.02 -1.68 -0.14
N ALA A 82 -14.61 -2.11 0.98
CA ALA A 82 -15.93 -2.74 1.00
C ALA A 82 -16.95 -1.80 0.33
N VAL A 83 -17.76 -2.36 -0.56
CA VAL A 83 -18.90 -1.69 -1.19
C VAL A 83 -20.14 -1.85 -0.32
#